data_AF-A0A5C6S6K1-F1
#
_entry.id   AF-A0A5C6S6K1-F1
#
_cell.length_a   1.000
_cell.length_b   1.000
_cell.length_c   1.000
_cell.angle_alpha   90.00
_cell.angle_beta   90.00
_cell.angle_gamma   90.00
#
_symmetry.space_group_name_H-M   'P 1'
#
loop_
_entity.id
_entity.type
_entity.pdbx_description
1 polymer ?
#
loop_
_entity_poly.entity_id
_entity_poly.type
_entity_poly.pdbx_seq_one_letter_code
_entity_poly.pdbx_strand_id
1 'polypeptide(L)'
;MALKQLLAACAATASLSACAIPASQAVPDEIFLLNDRLTVIFSNGVQCRVEEISQNLAGDLSGCPVPAQYRVTIDRPSYLGNVVTEPYAEVSLTTSDGKTYQFKRPRLRQDDDND
;
A
#
# COMPACT_ATOMS: atom_id res chain seq x y z
N MET A 1 -51.93 -9.35 -43.24
CA MET A 1 -51.81 -7.89 -43.01
C MET A 1 -52.14 -7.65 -41.55
N ALA A 2 -51.40 -6.98 -40.66
CA ALA A 2 -50.15 -6.22 -40.61
C ALA A 2 -49.73 -6.31 -39.10
N LEU A 3 -48.53 -6.74 -38.75
CA LEU A 3 -47.28 -5.98 -38.64
C LEU A 3 -47.16 -5.15 -37.33
N LYS A 4 -46.08 -5.44 -36.56
CA LYS A 4 -45.39 -4.60 -35.56
C LYS A 4 -46.12 -4.43 -34.20
N GLN A 5 -45.50 -4.52 -33.02
CA GLN A 5 -44.18 -4.02 -32.61
C GLN A 5 -43.60 -4.89 -31.48
N LEU A 6 -42.38 -5.39 -31.69
CA LEU A 6 -41.49 -5.80 -30.61
C LEU A 6 -41.02 -4.53 -29.89
N LEU A 7 -41.34 -4.39 -28.60
CA LEU A 7 -40.62 -3.50 -27.70
C LEU A 7 -39.70 -4.35 -26.83
N ALA A 8 -38.56 -4.68 -27.44
CA ALA A 8 -37.37 -5.14 -26.75
C ALA A 8 -36.88 -3.99 -25.86
N ALA A 9 -37.26 -4.02 -24.58
CA ALA A 9 -36.62 -3.21 -23.56
C ALA A 9 -35.21 -3.79 -23.34
N CYS A 10 -34.26 -3.26 -24.08
CA CYS A 10 -32.84 -3.55 -23.95
C CYS A 10 -32.39 -3.03 -22.57
N ALA A 11 -32.39 -3.89 -21.57
CA ALA A 11 -31.74 -3.65 -20.29
C ALA A 11 -30.23 -3.64 -20.53
N ALA A 12 -29.69 -2.50 -20.94
CA ALA A 12 -28.26 -2.24 -20.95
C ALA A 12 -27.80 -2.05 -19.50
N THR A 13 -27.67 -3.15 -18.76
CA THR A 13 -26.84 -3.18 -17.56
C THR A 13 -25.40 -2.98 -18.01
N ALA A 14 -24.94 -1.74 -17.95
CA ALA A 14 -23.54 -1.39 -18.06
C ALA A 14 -22.78 -2.10 -16.93
N SER A 15 -22.27 -3.29 -17.22
CA SER A 15 -21.29 -3.97 -16.39
C SER A 15 -20.02 -3.13 -16.43
N LEU A 16 -19.86 -2.20 -15.49
CA LEU A 16 -18.55 -1.72 -15.09
C LEU A 16 -17.83 -2.92 -14.45
N SER A 17 -17.30 -3.81 -15.27
CA SER A 17 -16.24 -4.73 -14.87
C SER A 17 -15.02 -3.86 -14.60
N ALA A 18 -15.00 -3.24 -13.43
CA ALA A 18 -13.81 -2.63 -12.88
C ALA A 18 -12.73 -3.70 -12.91
N CYS A 19 -11.60 -3.41 -13.56
CA CYS A 19 -10.39 -4.20 -13.48
C CYS A 19 -9.89 -4.15 -12.02
N ALA A 20 -10.53 -4.91 -11.13
CA ALA A 20 -10.08 -5.07 -9.78
C ALA A 20 -8.85 -5.97 -9.82
N ILE A 21 -7.68 -5.38 -9.60
CA ILE A 21 -6.42 -6.11 -9.47
C ILE A 21 -6.61 -7.10 -8.30
N PRO A 22 -6.52 -8.43 -8.54
CA PRO A 22 -6.73 -9.42 -7.50
C PRO A 22 -5.65 -9.28 -6.43
N ALA A 23 -5.98 -9.63 -5.19
CA ALA A 23 -5.07 -9.44 -4.05
C ALA A 23 -3.71 -10.12 -4.24
N SER A 24 -3.65 -11.24 -4.96
CA SER A 24 -2.40 -11.95 -5.28
C SER A 24 -1.48 -11.21 -6.26
N GLN A 25 -2.00 -10.21 -6.98
CA GLN A 25 -1.25 -9.38 -7.94
C GLN A 25 -1.12 -7.93 -7.46
N ALA A 26 -1.73 -7.58 -6.33
CA ALA A 26 -1.65 -6.26 -5.77
C ALA A 26 -0.23 -6.03 -5.21
N VAL A 27 0.33 -4.87 -5.53
CA VAL A 27 1.68 -4.49 -5.08
C VAL A 27 1.58 -3.34 -4.08
N PRO A 28 2.50 -3.25 -3.10
CA PRO A 28 2.56 -2.10 -2.22
C PRO A 28 2.78 -0.82 -3.04
N ASP A 29 1.92 0.17 -2.85
CA ASP A 29 1.96 1.44 -3.58
C ASP A 29 2.42 2.58 -2.66
N GLU A 30 1.84 2.64 -1.46
CA GLU A 30 2.16 3.66 -0.47
C GLU A 30 2.23 3.08 0.95
N ILE A 31 3.05 3.69 1.80
CA ILE A 31 3.08 3.40 3.23
C ILE A 31 2.96 4.66 4.08
N PHE A 32 2.38 4.49 5.27
CA PHE A 32 2.38 5.46 6.35
C PHE A 32 2.87 4.79 7.63
N LEU A 33 3.88 5.39 8.27
CA LEU A 33 4.33 4.99 9.59
C LEU A 33 4.07 6.16 10.53
N LEU A 34 3.11 6.01 11.43
CA LEU A 34 2.76 7.04 12.41
C LEU A 34 2.75 6.42 13.81
N ASN A 35 3.51 7.01 14.72
CA ASN A 35 3.77 6.48 16.06
C ASN A 35 4.35 5.07 16.01
N ASP A 36 3.52 4.07 16.25
CA ASP A 36 3.79 2.64 16.29
C ASP A 36 2.88 1.86 15.32
N ARG A 37 2.25 2.55 14.37
CA ARG A 37 1.36 1.94 13.38
C ARG A 37 1.89 2.09 11.96
N LEU A 38 2.10 0.95 11.31
CA LEU A 38 2.35 0.87 9.87
C LEU A 38 1.01 0.67 9.13
N THR A 39 0.74 1.52 8.15
CA THR A 39 -0.34 1.36 7.18
C THR A 39 0.28 1.16 5.80
N VAL A 40 -0.12 0.12 5.11
CA VAL A 40 0.28 -0.20 3.73
C VAL A 40 -0.96 -0.07 2.85
N ILE A 41 -0.84 0.72 1.78
CA ILE A 41 -1.86 0.85 0.74
C ILE A 41 -1.34 0.13 -0.50
N PHE A 42 -2.14 -0.80 -1.02
CA PHE A 42 -1.81 -1.56 -2.21
C PHE A 42 -2.42 -0.94 -3.46
N SER A 43 -1.86 -1.27 -4.63
CA SER A 43 -2.30 -0.78 -5.95
C SER A 43 -3.76 -1.08 -6.29
N ASN A 44 -4.39 -2.04 -5.60
CA ASN A 44 -5.80 -2.38 -5.75
C ASN A 44 -6.72 -1.65 -4.73
N GLY A 45 -6.17 -0.71 -3.95
CA GLY A 45 -6.87 0.07 -2.94
C GLY A 45 -7.03 -0.62 -1.59
N VAL A 46 -6.61 -1.88 -1.44
CA VAL A 46 -6.62 -2.57 -0.14
C VAL A 46 -5.66 -1.87 0.81
N GLN A 47 -6.10 -1.68 2.05
CA GLN A 47 -5.28 -1.11 3.12
C GLN A 47 -5.08 -2.14 4.22
N CYS A 48 -3.83 -2.33 4.62
CA CYS A 48 -3.47 -3.25 5.69
C CYS A 48 -2.67 -2.52 6.76
N ARG A 49 -2.95 -2.87 8.01
CA ARG A 49 -2.42 -2.16 9.19
C ARG A 49 -1.71 -3.15 10.08
N VAL A 50 -0.60 -2.70 10.64
CA VAL A 50 0.14 -3.39 11.67
C VAL A 50 0.33 -2.41 12.81
N GLU A 51 -0.14 -2.80 13.99
CA GLU A 51 0.00 -2.05 15.23
C GLU A 51 1.28 -2.50 15.99
N GLU A 52 1.66 -1.76 17.03
CA GLU A 52 2.78 -2.11 17.92
C GLU A 52 4.15 -2.25 17.23
N ILE A 53 4.37 -1.48 16.16
CA ILE A 53 5.65 -1.41 15.46
C ILE A 53 6.73 -0.85 16.40
N SER A 54 7.80 -1.62 16.57
CA SER A 54 8.98 -1.24 17.35
C SER A 54 10.23 -1.06 16.45
N GLN A 55 11.36 -0.71 17.07
CA GLN A 55 12.56 -0.20 16.40
C GLN A 55 13.18 -1.18 15.38
N ASN A 56 12.90 -2.48 15.52
CA ASN A 56 13.26 -3.52 14.56
C ASN A 56 12.19 -4.61 14.63
N LEU A 57 11.25 -4.61 13.69
CA LEU A 57 10.16 -5.57 13.68
C LEU A 57 10.00 -6.15 12.27
N ALA A 58 9.74 -7.45 12.20
CA ALA A 58 9.39 -8.13 10.96
C ALA A 58 8.28 -9.14 11.22
N GLY A 59 7.46 -9.38 10.21
CA GLY A 59 6.38 -10.34 10.29
C GLY A 59 5.56 -10.38 9.01
N ASP A 60 4.44 -11.07 9.07
CA ASP A 60 3.46 -11.13 7.98
C ASP A 60 2.36 -10.08 8.23
N LEU A 61 1.76 -9.57 7.14
CA LEU A 61 0.53 -8.78 7.21
C LEU A 61 -0.65 -9.70 7.57
N SER A 62 -0.69 -10.17 8.82
CA SER A 62 -1.74 -11.08 9.30
C SER A 62 -3.12 -10.39 9.24
N GLY A 63 -4.13 -11.11 8.74
CA GLY A 63 -5.47 -10.56 8.53
C GLY A 63 -5.62 -9.62 7.32
N CYS A 64 -4.56 -9.43 6.52
CA CYS A 64 -4.61 -8.69 5.27
C CYS A 64 -5.06 -9.59 4.10
N PRO A 65 -5.98 -9.14 3.23
CA PRO A 65 -6.32 -9.86 2.00
C PRO A 65 -5.14 -10.02 1.03
N VAL A 66 -4.17 -9.11 1.08
CA VAL A 66 -2.96 -9.14 0.26
C VAL A 66 -1.81 -9.76 1.06
N PRO A 67 -1.36 -10.99 0.72
CA PRO A 67 -0.28 -11.63 1.45
C PRO A 67 1.05 -10.93 1.18
N ALA A 68 1.65 -10.37 2.22
CA ALA A 68 2.99 -9.81 2.18
C ALA A 68 3.68 -9.91 3.53
N GLN A 69 5.00 -9.95 3.49
CA GLN A 69 5.89 -9.83 4.65
C GLN A 69 6.38 -8.40 4.77
N TYR A 70 6.53 -7.92 5.99
CA TYR A 70 7.08 -6.61 6.28
C TYR A 70 8.33 -6.74 7.15
N ARG A 71 9.23 -5.77 7.01
CA ARG A 71 10.31 -5.50 7.95
C ARG A 71 10.43 -3.99 8.08
N VAL A 72 10.49 -3.51 9.32
CA VAL A 72 10.63 -2.11 9.68
C VAL A 72 11.90 -1.96 10.50
N THR A 73 12.73 -1.00 10.10
CA THR A 73 13.89 -0.53 10.86
C THR A 73 13.70 0.95 11.12
N ILE A 74 13.64 1.36 12.39
CA ILE A 74 13.49 2.78 12.76
C ILE A 74 14.80 3.26 13.37
N ASP A 75 15.47 4.16 12.69
CA ASP A 75 16.59 4.90 13.24
C ASP A 75 16.07 6.18 13.94
N ARG A 76 16.11 6.15 15.26
CA ARG A 76 15.80 7.31 16.10
C ARG A 76 17.13 7.85 16.60
N PRO A 77 17.71 8.90 15.99
CA PRO A 77 18.91 9.51 16.52
C PRO A 77 18.62 9.98 17.95
N SER A 78 19.23 9.32 18.92
CA SER A 78 19.12 9.64 20.33
C SER A 78 19.86 10.95 20.58
N TYR A 79 19.14 12.06 20.57
CA TYR A 79 19.58 13.36 21.07
C TYR A 79 20.92 13.86 20.47
N LEU A 80 20.86 14.40 19.24
CA LEU A 80 21.82 15.43 18.83
C LEU A 80 21.25 16.77 19.33
N GLY A 81 21.95 17.41 20.26
CA GLY A 81 21.45 18.51 21.10
C GLY A 81 20.53 19.51 20.38
N ASN A 82 19.43 19.86 21.03
CA ASN A 82 18.46 20.93 20.68
C ASN A 82 17.80 20.85 19.29
N VAL A 83 18.14 19.87 18.45
CA VAL A 83 17.55 19.68 17.12
C VAL A 83 16.65 18.46 17.15
N VAL A 84 15.35 18.68 17.09
CA VAL A 84 14.37 17.61 16.86
C VAL A 84 14.50 17.19 15.40
N THR A 85 15.16 16.06 15.14
CA THR A 85 15.17 15.43 13.82
C THR A 85 14.01 14.44 13.72
N GLU A 86 13.31 14.44 12.58
CA GLU A 86 12.28 13.42 12.32
C GLU A 86 12.94 12.03 12.27
N PRO A 87 12.33 11.02 12.92
CA PRO A 87 12.89 9.67 12.93
C PRO A 87 12.94 9.12 11.50
N TYR A 88 14.09 8.54 11.15
CA TYR A 88 14.27 7.88 9.88
C TYR A 88 13.75 6.44 10.00
N ALA A 89 12.99 5.97 9.02
CA ALA A 89 12.47 4.62 8.99
C ALA A 89 12.63 4.01 7.61
N GLU A 90 13.15 2.80 7.56
CA GLU A 90 13.18 1.95 6.38
C GLU A 90 12.16 0.84 6.56
N VAL A 91 11.29 0.69 5.57
CA VAL A 91 10.30 -0.37 5.53
C VAL A 91 10.50 -1.15 4.24
N SER A 92 10.70 -2.45 4.35
CA SER A 92 10.69 -3.36 3.21
C SER A 92 9.46 -4.25 3.26
N LEU A 93 8.76 -4.35 2.13
CA LEU A 93 7.62 -5.23 1.95
C LEU A 93 7.95 -6.27 0.89
N THR A 94 7.82 -7.55 1.23
CA THR A 94 8.03 -8.67 0.30
C THR A 94 6.70 -9.32 -0.02
N THR A 95 6.29 -9.27 -1.29
CA THR A 95 5.05 -9.87 -1.78
C THR A 95 5.18 -11.39 -1.93
N SER A 96 4.05 -12.09 -2.07
CA SER A 96 4.03 -13.56 -2.20
C SER A 96 4.76 -14.11 -3.42
N ASP A 97 4.98 -13.30 -4.46
CA ASP A 97 5.79 -13.63 -5.64
C ASP A 97 7.30 -13.39 -5.42
N GLY A 98 7.70 -13.00 -4.20
CA GLY A 98 9.09 -12.80 -3.79
C GLY A 98 9.66 -11.42 -4.12
N LYS A 99 8.89 -10.53 -4.75
CA LYS A 99 9.35 -9.16 -5.04
C LYS A 99 9.41 -8.35 -3.75
N THR A 100 10.46 -7.55 -3.60
CA THR A 100 10.66 -6.70 -2.43
C THR A 100 10.61 -5.23 -2.82
N TYR A 101 9.79 -4.47 -2.09
CA TYR A 101 9.55 -3.05 -2.24
C TYR A 101 10.13 -2.32 -1.03
N GLN A 102 10.91 -1.27 -1.25
CA GLN A 102 11.55 -0.51 -0.19
C GLN A 102 10.97 0.89 -0.10
N PHE A 103 10.70 1.32 1.12
CA PHE A 103 10.16 2.62 1.44
C PHE A 103 11.02 3.28 2.52
N LYS A 104 11.39 4.54 2.32
CA LYS A 104 12.22 5.32 3.24
C LYS A 104 11.44 6.54 3.73
N ARG A 105 11.45 6.78 5.04
CA ARG A 105 10.77 7.89 5.73
C ARG A 105 11.76 8.64 6.64
N PRO A 106 11.61 9.97 6.85
CA PRO A 106 10.81 10.86 6.02
C PRO A 106 11.22 10.68 4.55
N ARG A 107 10.28 10.84 3.60
CA ARG A 107 10.68 10.82 2.19
C ARG A 107 11.73 11.91 2.10
N LEU A 108 12.99 11.56 1.82
CA LEU A 108 13.94 12.57 1.41
C LEU A 108 13.22 13.30 0.28
N ARG A 109 13.18 14.65 0.33
CA ARG A 109 12.83 15.38 -0.89
C ARG A 109 13.78 14.82 -1.93
N GLN A 110 13.24 13.98 -2.79
CA GLN A 110 13.89 13.62 -4.01
C GLN A 110 13.75 14.94 -4.76
N ASP A 111 14.77 15.78 -4.63
CA ASP A 111 14.92 16.91 -5.52
C ASP A 111 14.96 16.25 -6.90
N ASP A 112 13.79 16.23 -7.55
CA ASP A 112 13.59 15.99 -8.98
C ASP A 112 14.31 17.13 -9.72
N ASP A 113 15.62 17.16 -9.58
CA ASP A 113 16.56 17.94 -10.35
C ASP A 113 17.45 16.92 -11.05
N ASN A 114 16.94 16.38 -12.17
CA ASN A 114 17.74 16.20 -13.38
C ASN A 114 16.83 15.86 -14.57
N ASP A 115 16.49 16.92 -15.32
CA ASP A 115 16.37 17.01 -16.79
C ASP A 115 15.56 15.95 -17.55
#